data_AF-A0A6J5F6B8-F1
#
_entry.id   AF-A0A6J5F6B8-F1
#
_cell.length_a   1.000
_cell.length_b   1.000
_cell.length_c   1.000
_cell.angle_alpha   90.00
_cell.angle_beta   90.00
_cell.angle_gamma   90.00
#
_symmetry.space_group_name_H-M   'P 1'
#
loop_
_entity.id
_entity.type
_entity.pdbx_description
1 polymer ?
#
loop_
_entity_poly.entity_id
_entity_poly.type
_entity_poly.pdbx_seq_one_letter_code
_entity_poly.pdbx_strand_id
1 'polypeptide(L)' 'MMPCSPARCATGSLPACPTTWRRGAFVQLDAAPPLMPNGKLDHLALPEPDDTALVPAAYEAPIGPVEQILAGVWRALLGV' A
#
# COMPACT_ATOMS: atom_id res chain seq x y z
N MET A 1 -18.07 -7.51 17.04
CA MET A 1 -17.17 -6.42 16.60
C MET A 1 -16.01 -7.08 15.86
N MET A 2 -16.05 -7.10 14.53
CA MET A 2 -15.00 -7.75 13.72
C MET A 2 -13.79 -6.80 13.62
N PRO A 3 -12.54 -7.27 13.82
CA PRO A 3 -11.37 -6.43 13.65
C PRO A 3 -11.26 -5.99 12.19
N CYS A 4 -11.06 -4.69 11.94
CA CYS A 4 -10.72 -4.16 10.64
C CYS A 4 -9.33 -4.68 10.26
N SER A 5 -9.28 -5.78 9.51
CA SER A 5 -8.03 -6.33 8.99
C SER A 5 -7.54 -5.47 7.83
N PRO A 6 -6.23 -5.12 7.76
CA PRO A 6 -5.66 -4.31 6.68
C PRO A 6 -5.87 -4.94 5.30
N ALA A 7 -5.98 -6.27 5.23
CA ALA A 7 -6.30 -6.99 4.00
C ALA A 7 -7.66 -6.58 3.40
N ARG A 8 -8.68 -6.26 4.23
CA ARG A 8 -9.99 -5.79 3.72
C ARG A 8 -9.96 -4.35 3.21
N CYS A 9 -9.04 -3.52 3.70
CA CYS A 9 -8.82 -2.17 3.19
C CYS A 9 -7.95 -2.17 1.92
N ALA A 10 -7.00 -3.11 1.82
CA ALA A 10 -6.07 -3.25 0.71
C ALA A 10 -6.65 -4.04 -0.49
N THR A 11 -7.46 -5.08 -0.24
CA THR A 11 -8.13 -5.88 -1.27
C THR A 11 -9.35 -5.11 -1.79
N GLY A 12 -9.07 -4.08 -2.57
CA GLY A 12 -9.78 -3.51 -3.74
C GLY A 12 -11.27 -3.73 -4.00
N SER A 13 -12.10 -4.08 -3.02
CA SER A 13 -13.54 -4.30 -3.17
C SER A 13 -14.37 -3.09 -2.73
N LEU A 14 -13.75 -1.93 -2.48
CA LEU A 14 -14.50 -0.70 -2.23
C LEU A 14 -14.99 -0.17 -3.58
N PRO A 15 -16.28 -0.28 -3.91
CA PRO A 15 -16.80 0.05 -5.25
C PRO A 15 -16.73 1.55 -5.58
N ALA A 16 -16.30 2.39 -4.62
CA ALA A 16 -16.39 3.84 -4.70
C ALA A 16 -15.05 4.54 -4.97
N CYS A 17 -13.90 3.85 -4.91
CA CYS A 17 -12.60 4.52 -5.05
C CYS A 17 -12.02 4.34 -6.46
N PRO A 18 -11.88 5.42 -7.26
CA PRO A 18 -11.19 5.35 -8.54
C PRO A 18 -9.70 5.04 -8.33
N THR A 19 -9.07 4.38 -9.31
CA THR A 19 -7.69 3.85 -9.19
C THR A 19 -6.64 4.91 -8.82
N THR A 20 -6.89 6.17 -9.15
CA THR A 20 -6.01 7.31 -8.87
C THR A 20 -5.98 7.70 -7.39
N TRP A 21 -7.02 7.35 -6.62
CA TRP A 21 -7.18 7.76 -5.22
C TRP A 21 -6.83 6.62 -4.25
N ARG A 22 -6.18 5.57 -4.76
CA ARG A 22 -5.69 4.44 -3.98
C ARG A 22 -4.52 4.87 -3.09
N ARG A 23 -4.62 4.59 -1.79
CA ARG A 23 -3.53 4.79 -0.82
C ARG A 23 -2.54 3.63 -0.92
N GLY A 24 -1.24 3.94 -0.85
CA GLY A 24 -0.16 2.96 -1.04
C GLY A 24 0.22 2.16 0.21
N ALA A 25 -0.19 2.59 1.40
CA ALA A 25 0.15 1.93 2.66
C ALA A 25 -1.04 1.90 3.64
N PHE A 26 -1.15 0.81 4.40
CA PHE A 26 -2.14 0.61 5.45
C PHE A 26 -1.46 0.10 6.72
N VAL A 27 -1.54 0.87 7.81
CA VAL A 27 -1.00 0.49 9.12
C VAL A 27 -2.16 0.09 10.02
N GLN A 28 -2.12 -1.12 10.57
CA GLN A 28 -3.08 -1.52 11.60
C GLN A 28 -2.57 -1.04 12.96
N LEU A 29 -3.41 -0.30 13.69
CA LEU A 29 -3.14 0.06 15.07
C LEU A 29 -3.84 -0.96 15.97
N ASP A 30 -3.10 -1.57 16.90
CA ASP A 30 -3.65 -2.50 17.90
C ASP A 30 -4.21 -1.76 19.13
N ALA A 31 -3.72 -0.55 19.38
CA ALA A 31 -4.17 0.33 20.46
C ALA A 31 -4.95 1.54 19.93
N ALA A 32 -5.75 2.16 20.79
CA ALA A 32 -6.45 3.40 20.46
C ALA A 32 -5.44 4.46 19.98
N PRO A 33 -5.74 5.18 18.88
CA PRO A 33 -4.80 6.15 18.33
C PRO A 33 -4.55 7.29 19.31
N PRO A 34 -3.31 7.83 19.36
CA PRO A 34 -2.98 8.91 20.26
C PRO A 34 -3.81 10.15 19.91
N LEU A 35 -4.57 10.63 20.90
CA LEU A 35 -5.37 11.83 20.79
C LEU A 35 -4.70 12.95 21.60
N MET A 36 -4.66 14.13 21.02
CA MET A 36 -4.35 15.37 21.73
C MET A 36 -5.40 15.61 22.84
N PRO A 37 -5.09 16.44 23.86
CA PRO A 37 -6.03 16.77 24.94
C PRO A 37 -7.37 17.37 24.49
N ASN A 38 -7.42 17.91 23.27
CA ASN A 38 -8.61 18.44 22.60
C ASN A 38 -9.41 17.37 21.84
N GLY A 39 -9.06 16.09 21.96
CA GLY A 39 -9.70 14.97 21.27
C GLY A 39 -9.39 14.87 19.78
N LYS A 40 -8.43 15.65 19.25
CA LYS A 40 -7.98 15.52 17.86
C LYS A 40 -6.88 14.46 17.76
N LEU A 41 -6.81 13.76 16.63
CA LEU A 41 -5.75 12.79 16.36
C LEU A 41 -4.38 13.49 16.31
N ASP A 42 -3.42 12.99 17.09
CA ASP A 42 -2.04 13.47 17.03
C ASP A 42 -1.30 12.79 15.88
N HIS A 43 -1.08 13.54 14.80
CA HIS A 43 -0.42 13.04 13.59
C HIS A 43 1.08 12.76 13.79
N LEU A 44 1.71 13.36 14.80
CA LEU A 44 3.14 13.16 15.07
C LEU A 44 3.39 11.89 15.89
N ALA A 45 2.39 11.46 16.66
CA ALA A 45 2.45 10.24 17.45
C ALA A 45 1.97 9.00 16.68
N LEU A 46 1.56 9.15 15.42
CA LEU A 46 1.24 8.02 14.56
C LEU A 46 2.51 7.26 14.20
N PRO A 47 2.51 5.91 14.30
CA PRO A 47 3.63 5.11 13.87
C PRO A 47 3.84 5.26 12.37
N GLU A 48 5.10 5.36 11.95
CA GLU A 48 5.45 5.38 10.54
C GLU A 48 5.09 4.05 9.87
N PRO A 49 4.62 4.07 8.61
CA PRO A 49 4.34 2.84 7.87
C PRO A 49 5.66 2.11 7.59
N ASP A 50 5.79 0.92 8.17
CA ASP A 50 6.87 -0.03 7.88
C ASP A 50 6.71 -0.66 6.49
N ASP A 51 7.75 -1.32 5.97
CA ASP A 51 7.74 -2.01 4.67
C ASP A 51 6.62 -3.07 4.58
N THR A 52 6.21 -3.62 5.71
CA THR A 52 5.06 -4.55 5.84
C THR A 52 3.70 -3.88 5.66
N ALA A 53 3.62 -2.55 5.79
CA ALA A 53 2.41 -1.75 5.59
C ALA A 53 2.23 -1.32 4.13
N LEU A 54 3.29 -1.40 3.31
CA LEU A 54 3.18 -1.26 1.86
C LEU A 54 2.47 -2.48 1.29
N VAL A 55 1.63 -2.27 0.27
CA VAL A 55 1.08 -3.37 -0.53
C VAL A 55 2.03 -3.58 -1.71
N PRO A 56 3.06 -4.45 -1.59
CA PRO A 56 3.94 -4.72 -2.71
C PRO A 56 3.13 -5.31 -3.86
N ALA A 57 3.36 -4.79 -5.06
CA ALA A 57 2.89 -5.50 -6.24
C ALA A 57 3.63 -6.84 -6.31
N ALA A 58 2.90 -7.94 -6.46
CA ALA A 58 3.52 -9.23 -6.69
C ALA A 58 4.31 -9.16 -8.01
N TYR A 59 5.55 -9.64 -8.00
CA TYR A 59 6.34 -9.73 -9.22
C TYR A 59 5.69 -10.77 -10.14
N GLU A 60 5.30 -10.34 -11.33
CA GLU A 60 4.78 -11.21 -12.37
C GLU A 60 5.76 -11.23 -13.54
N ALA A 61 6.15 -12.43 -13.95
CA ALA A 61 7.11 -12.61 -15.04
C ALA A 61 6.46 -12.18 -16.37
N PRO A 62 7.21 -11.53 -17.28
CA PRO A 62 6.69 -11.12 -18.58
C PRO A 62 6.26 -12.36 -19.37
N ILE A 63 4.99 -12.39 -19.78
CA ILE A 63 4.35 -13.53 -20.46
C ILE A 63 4.56 -13.39 -21.98
N GLY A 64 4.48 -12.15 -22.49
CA GLY A 64 4.54 -11.87 -23.92
C GLY A 64 5.94 -11.52 -24.45
N PRO A 65 6.20 -11.71 -25.76
CA PRO A 65 7.46 -11.30 -26.38
C PRO A 65 7.67 -9.77 -26.30
N VAL A 66 6.58 -8.99 -26.36
CA VAL A 66 6.62 -7.52 -26.21
C VAL A 66 7.04 -7.12 -24.80
N GLU A 67 6.50 -7.79 -23.78
CA GLU A 67 6.82 -7.51 -22.37
C GLU A 67 8.27 -7.87 -22.05
N GLN A 68 8.79 -8.95 -22.64
CA GLN A 68 10.20 -9.35 -22.50
C GLN A 68 11.16 -8.31 -23.10
N ILE A 69 10.84 -7.80 -24.29
CA ILE A 69 11.64 -6.72 -24.92
C ILE A 69 11.59 -5.46 -24.06
N LEU A 70 10.40 -5.07 -23.59
CA LEU A 70 10.24 -3.89 -22.73
C LEU A 70 11.01 -4.04 -21.41
N ALA A 71 10.90 -5.19 -20.75
CA ALA A 71 11.68 -5.50 -19.55
C ALA A 71 13.19 -5.43 -19.84
N GLY A 72 13.65 -5.94 -20.99
CA GLY A 72 15.04 -5.83 -21.42
C GLY A 72 15.51 -4.38 -21.59
N VAL A 73 14.68 -3.51 -22.16
CA VAL A 73 14.99 -2.07 -22.29
C VAL A 73 15.11 -1.42 -20.91
N TRP A 74 14.16 -1.67 -20.01
CA TRP A 74 14.22 -1.13 -18.65
C TRP A 74 15.44 -1.62 -17.87
N ARG A 75 15.78 -2.90 -17.99
CA ARG A 75 17.00 -3.47 -17.41
C ARG A 75 18.27 -2.79 -17.92
N ALA A 76 18.37 -2.57 -19.23
CA ALA A 76 19.49 -1.87 -19.83
C ALA A 76 19.62 -0.40 -19.37
N LEU A 77 18.49 0.29 -19.14
CA LEU A 77 18.48 1.68 -18.68
C LEU A 77 18.75 1.82 -17.18
N LEU A 78 18.21 0.91 -16.36
CA LEU A 78 18.31 0.95 -14.90
C LEU A 78 19.53 0.20 -14.35
N GLY A 79 20.22 -0.61 -15.16
CA GLY A 79 21.41 -1.36 -14.77
C GLY A 79 21.14 -2.55 -13.84
N VAL A 80 19.96 -3.16 -13.94
CA VAL A 80 19.49 -4.33 -13.15
C VAL A 80 19.25 -5.56 -14.02
#